data_AF-A0A8H3WB27-F1
#
_entry.id   AF-A0A8H3WB27-F1
#
_cell.length_a   1.000
_cell.length_b   1.000
_cell.length_c   1.000
_cell.angle_alpha   90.00
_cell.angle_beta   90.00
_cell.angle_gamma   90.00
#
_symmetry.space_group_name_H-M   'P 1'
#
loop_
_entity.id
_entity.type
_entity.pdbx_description
1 polymer ?
#
loop_
_entity_poly.entity_id
_entity_poly.type
_entity_poly.pdbx_seq_one_letter_code
_entity_poly.pdbx_strand_id
1 'polypeptide(L)'
;MTRQTPALRKMIPRVEARISSVLSSWMCPSLFIPLYGLPLITNGKVDLKRLRREVDDLRPEQFCGFSELSLEEDTEEAANENTELQNLMLGFWAGVLGMSEGILTANSNFLRLGGDSLAVISLVSAARKSGLALEFTQVFKIPVLGDLCQLPLLHSKKSMITTQPMELLNGAYVAL
;
A
#
# COMPACT_ATOMS: atom_id res chain seq x y z
N MET A 1 17.62 -14.55 -14.96
CA MET A 1 18.72 -14.64 -13.97
C MET A 1 18.21 -14.85 -12.52
N THR A 2 16.98 -15.36 -12.36
CA THR A 2 16.35 -15.68 -11.07
C THR A 2 16.12 -17.18 -10.99
N ARG A 3 17.02 -17.91 -10.32
CA ARG A 3 16.63 -19.17 -9.67
C ARG A 3 16.26 -18.80 -8.25
N GLN A 4 15.00 -19.04 -7.88
CA GLN A 4 14.54 -18.91 -6.51
C GLN A 4 15.52 -19.70 -5.64
N THR A 5 16.30 -19.00 -4.82
CA THR A 5 17.15 -19.64 -3.83
C THR A 5 16.37 -19.55 -2.53
N PRO A 6 15.82 -20.65 -1.99
CA PRO A 6 14.99 -20.63 -0.78
C PRO A 6 15.67 -19.95 0.40
N ALA A 7 17.02 -19.98 0.45
CA ALA A 7 17.81 -19.31 1.46
C ALA A 7 17.68 -17.77 1.44
N LEU A 8 17.62 -17.13 0.26
CA LEU A 8 17.46 -15.69 0.15
C LEU A 8 16.06 -15.23 0.61
N ARG A 9 15.03 -16.01 0.26
CA ARG A 9 13.64 -15.76 0.70
C ARG A 9 13.52 -15.77 2.22
N LYS A 10 14.15 -16.74 2.90
CA LYS A 10 14.19 -16.81 4.36
C LYS A 10 14.94 -15.64 5.02
N MET A 11 15.82 -14.95 4.30
CA MET A 11 16.63 -13.86 4.83
C MET A 11 15.94 -12.49 4.72
N ILE A 12 15.06 -12.30 3.72
CA ILE A 12 14.38 -11.03 3.47
C ILE A 12 13.61 -10.49 4.68
N PRO A 13 12.82 -11.29 5.42
CA PRO A 13 12.11 -10.78 6.60
C PRO A 13 13.06 -10.20 7.65
N ARG A 14 14.23 -10.83 7.83
CA ARG A 14 15.25 -10.36 8.77
C ARG A 14 15.90 -9.06 8.31
N VAL A 15 16.16 -8.92 7.00
CA VAL A 15 16.71 -7.69 6.41
C VAL A 15 15.69 -6.56 6.54
N GLU A 16 14.43 -6.84 6.26
CA GLU A 16 13.35 -5.88 6.40
C GLU A 16 13.19 -5.40 7.84
N ALA A 17 13.09 -6.31 8.81
CA ALA A 17 13.02 -5.94 10.23
C ALA A 17 14.20 -5.06 10.67
N ARG A 18 15.41 -5.35 10.16
CA ARG A 18 16.59 -4.55 10.45
C ARG A 18 16.52 -3.16 9.81
N ILE A 19 16.10 -3.06 8.56
CA ILE A 19 15.95 -1.79 7.85
C ILE A 19 14.89 -0.93 8.55
N SER A 20 13.72 -1.48 8.86
CA SER A 20 12.64 -0.75 9.54
C SER A 20 12.99 -0.33 10.97
N SER A 21 13.97 -0.96 11.61
CA SER A 21 14.47 -0.54 12.92
C SER A 21 15.39 0.69 12.88
N VAL A 22 15.95 1.01 11.71
CA VAL A 22 16.96 2.08 11.54
C VAL A 22 16.45 3.20 10.64
N LEU A 23 15.64 2.86 9.64
CA LEU A 23 15.09 3.79 8.67
C LEU A 23 13.58 4.00 8.90
N SER A 24 13.11 5.18 8.53
CA SER A 24 11.68 5.47 8.48
C SER A 24 10.96 4.62 7.42
N SER A 25 9.66 4.42 7.59
CA SER A 25 8.84 3.57 6.71
C SER A 25 8.92 3.93 5.23
N TRP A 26 9.04 5.22 4.88
CA TRP A 26 9.14 5.68 3.48
C TRP A 26 10.50 5.40 2.81
N MET A 27 11.52 4.99 3.57
CA MET A 27 12.82 4.56 3.03
C MET A 27 12.92 3.04 2.90
N CYS A 28 11.93 2.30 3.41
CA CYS A 28 11.92 0.85 3.38
C CYS A 28 11.55 0.38 1.96
N PRO A 29 12.38 -0.48 1.31
CA PRO A 29 12.06 -0.99 -0.01
C PRO A 29 10.79 -1.85 0.03
N SER A 30 9.85 -1.58 -0.88
CA SER A 30 8.64 -2.39 -1.04
C SER A 30 8.92 -3.74 -1.73
N LEU A 31 10.03 -3.86 -2.46
CA LEU A 31 10.34 -5.00 -3.30
C LEU A 31 11.81 -5.43 -3.20
N PHE A 32 12.05 -6.74 -3.05
CA PHE A 32 13.37 -7.34 -3.07
C PHE A 32 13.49 -8.33 -4.23
N ILE A 33 14.48 -8.12 -5.10
CA ILE A 33 14.74 -8.96 -6.27
C ILE A 33 16.07 -9.71 -6.06
N PRO A 34 16.05 -11.04 -5.88
CA PRO A 34 17.29 -11.80 -5.72
C PRO A 34 18.03 -11.89 -7.07
N LEU A 35 19.31 -11.53 -7.05
CA LEU A 35 20.21 -11.61 -8.21
C LEU A 35 21.38 -12.54 -7.89
N TYR A 36 21.83 -13.34 -8.85
CA TYR A 36 23.06 -14.14 -8.70
C TYR A 36 24.32 -13.26 -8.73
N GLY A 37 24.28 -12.17 -9.48
CA GLY A 37 25.36 -11.21 -9.60
C GLY A 37 24.87 -9.94 -10.27
N LEU A 38 25.52 -8.82 -9.97
CA LEU A 38 25.19 -7.54 -10.60
C LEU A 38 25.69 -7.55 -12.05
N PRO A 39 24.84 -7.23 -13.04
CA PRO A 39 25.31 -7.03 -14.40
C PRO A 39 26.21 -5.80 -14.42
N LEU A 40 27.45 -5.95 -14.89
CA LEU A 40 28.41 -4.87 -15.02
C LEU A 40 28.64 -4.52 -16.48
N ILE A 41 28.82 -3.23 -16.76
CA ILE A 41 29.35 -2.76 -18.05
C ILE A 41 30.88 -2.89 -18.08
N THR A 42 31.48 -2.70 -19.26
CA THR A 42 32.92 -2.89 -19.50
C THR A 42 33.85 -2.09 -18.58
N ASN A 43 33.36 -0.98 -18.02
CA ASN A 43 34.11 -0.15 -17.06
C ASN A 43 33.86 -0.52 -15.58
N GLY A 44 33.20 -1.65 -15.31
CA GLY A 44 32.92 -2.15 -13.98
C GLY A 44 31.75 -1.48 -13.24
N LYS A 45 31.08 -0.48 -13.84
CA LYS A 45 29.85 0.08 -13.26
C LYS A 45 28.66 -0.87 -13.47
N VAL A 46 27.64 -0.74 -12.64
CA VAL A 46 26.39 -1.51 -12.77
C VAL A 46 25.64 -1.08 -14.03
N ASP A 47 25.22 -2.07 -14.84
CA ASP A 47 24.37 -1.85 -16.00
C ASP A 47 22.90 -1.77 -15.57
N LEU A 48 22.46 -0.57 -15.18
CA LEU A 48 21.08 -0.30 -14.76
C LEU A 48 20.07 -0.54 -15.89
N LYS A 49 20.45 -0.35 -17.16
CA LYS A 49 19.55 -0.55 -18.30
C LYS A 49 19.29 -2.02 -18.55
N ARG A 50 20.33 -2.85 -18.40
CA ARG A 50 20.18 -4.30 -18.45
C ARG A 50 19.38 -4.80 -17.25
N LEU A 51 19.68 -4.31 -16.05
CA LEU A 51 18.95 -4.70 -14.85
C LEU A 51 17.45 -4.39 -14.97
N ARG A 52 17.09 -3.21 -15.48
CA ARG A 52 15.67 -2.84 -15.68
C ARG A 52 14.97 -3.77 -16.67
N ARG A 53 15.56 -4.04 -17.83
CA ARG A 53 14.99 -4.99 -18.80
C ARG A 53 14.81 -6.38 -18.21
N GLU A 54 15.81 -6.87 -17.49
CA GLU A 54 15.72 -8.17 -16.84
C GLU A 54 14.65 -8.22 -15.74
N VAL A 55 14.35 -7.09 -15.08
CA VAL A 55 13.28 -6.96 -14.11
C VAL A 55 11.90 -6.86 -14.78
N ASP A 56 11.79 -6.15 -15.90
CA ASP A 56 10.54 -6.05 -16.68
C ASP A 56 10.11 -7.43 -17.21
N ASP A 57 11.08 -8.31 -17.49
CA ASP A 57 10.84 -9.69 -17.90
C ASP A 57 10.48 -10.65 -16.73
N LEU A 58 10.56 -10.19 -15.47
CA LEU A 58 10.21 -11.01 -14.31
C LEU A 58 8.70 -11.08 -14.12
N ARG A 59 8.22 -12.29 -13.83
CA ARG A 59 6.82 -12.47 -13.41
C ARG A 59 6.64 -12.13 -11.92
N PRO A 60 5.45 -11.68 -11.50
CA PRO A 60 5.17 -11.30 -10.12
C PRO A 60 5.55 -12.36 -9.07
N GLU A 61 5.48 -13.64 -9.41
CA GLU A 61 5.78 -14.75 -8.50
C GLU A 61 7.30 -14.93 -8.24
N GLN A 62 8.14 -14.24 -9.01
CA GLN A 62 9.60 -14.24 -8.87
C GLN A 62 10.10 -13.11 -7.98
N PHE A 63 9.23 -12.15 -7.68
CA PHE A 63 9.49 -11.11 -6.70
C PHE A 63 9.43 -11.68 -5.28
N CYS A 64 10.31 -11.19 -4.41
CA CYS A 64 10.29 -11.54 -3.00
C CYS A 64 9.84 -10.30 -2.21
N GLY A 65 8.96 -10.49 -1.24
CA GLY A 65 8.34 -9.41 -0.47
C GLY A 65 6.89 -9.08 -0.86
N PHE A 66 6.35 -9.69 -1.92
CA PHE A 66 4.97 -9.41 -2.38
C PHE A 66 3.90 -10.00 -1.45
N SER A 67 4.09 -11.21 -0.91
CA SER A 67 3.05 -11.89 -0.11
C SER A 67 3.51 -13.18 0.58
N GLU A 68 4.80 -13.54 0.54
CA GLU A 68 5.23 -14.88 0.99
C GLU A 68 5.30 -15.04 2.52
N LEU A 69 4.89 -14.02 3.27
CA LEU A 69 4.69 -14.08 4.73
C LEU A 69 3.22 -14.17 5.15
N SER A 70 2.28 -14.17 4.18
CA SER A 70 0.84 -14.14 4.48
C SER A 70 0.06 -15.30 3.83
N LEU A 71 0.76 -16.27 3.25
CA LEU A 71 0.18 -17.53 2.76
C LEU A 71 0.00 -18.58 3.87
N GLU A 72 0.13 -18.18 5.14
CA GLU A 72 -0.41 -18.99 6.23
C GLU A 72 -1.92 -18.75 6.25
N GLU A 73 -2.62 -19.82 5.93
CA GLU A 73 -4.07 -19.95 5.81
C GLU A 73 -4.75 -19.46 7.10
N ASP A 74 -5.26 -18.22 7.10
CA ASP A 74 -6.37 -17.88 8.00
C ASP A 74 -7.68 -18.07 7.23
N THR A 75 -7.98 -19.35 7.01
CA THR A 75 -9.37 -19.80 6.97
C THR A 75 -9.99 -19.49 8.33
N GLU A 76 -10.84 -18.48 8.40
CA GLU A 76 -12.06 -18.57 9.21
C GLU A 76 -13.09 -17.54 8.73
N GLU A 77 -14.07 -18.10 8.03
CA GLU A 77 -15.32 -17.48 7.65
C GLU A 77 -16.08 -17.04 8.92
N ALA A 78 -16.20 -15.73 9.12
CA ALA A 78 -17.31 -15.17 9.86
C ALA A 78 -17.91 -14.04 9.01
N ALA A 79 -19.18 -14.18 8.63
CA ALA A 79 -19.96 -13.12 8.00
C ALA A 79 -20.22 -12.01 9.04
N ASN A 80 -19.19 -11.20 9.28
CA ASN A 80 -19.26 -9.99 10.09
C ASN A 80 -19.24 -8.78 9.16
N GLU A 81 -19.69 -7.61 9.65
CA GLU A 81 -19.63 -6.32 8.93
C GLU A 81 -18.21 -6.02 8.40
N ASN A 82 -17.18 -6.55 9.06
CA ASN A 82 -15.79 -6.48 8.62
C ASN A 82 -15.55 -7.14 7.26
N THR A 83 -16.27 -8.21 6.91
CA THR A 83 -16.10 -8.94 5.64
C THR A 83 -16.64 -8.15 4.46
N GLU A 84 -17.79 -7.47 4.62
CA GLU A 84 -18.33 -6.58 3.57
C GLU A 84 -17.44 -5.36 3.35
N LEU A 85 -16.97 -4.74 4.44
CA LEU A 85 -16.03 -3.63 4.38
C LEU A 85 -14.69 -4.04 3.74
N GLN A 86 -14.17 -5.22 4.09
CA GLN A 86 -12.96 -5.78 3.50
C GLN A 86 -13.11 -5.98 1.99
N ASN A 87 -14.20 -6.60 1.54
CA ASN A 87 -14.45 -6.80 0.11
C ASN A 87 -14.53 -5.48 -0.66
N LEU A 88 -15.19 -4.49 -0.08
CA LEU A 88 -15.29 -3.15 -0.67
C LEU A 88 -13.92 -2.45 -0.72
N MET A 89 -13.12 -2.56 0.34
CA MET A 89 -11.76 -2.01 0.38
C MET A 89 -10.80 -2.74 -0.57
N LEU A 90 -10.93 -4.05 -0.72
CA LEU A 90 -10.19 -4.84 -1.73
C LEU A 90 -10.42 -4.29 -3.13
N GLY A 91 -11.68 -4.00 -3.48
CA GLY A 91 -12.03 -3.41 -4.78
C GLY A 91 -11.38 -2.03 -5.00
N PHE A 92 -11.34 -1.17 -3.97
CA PHE A 92 -10.63 0.11 -4.08
C PHE A 92 -9.13 -0.06 -4.22
N TRP A 93 -8.52 -0.97 -3.47
CA TRP A 93 -7.09 -1.25 -3.56
C TRP A 93 -6.72 -1.80 -4.93
N ALA A 94 -7.50 -2.74 -5.46
CA ALA A 94 -7.34 -3.29 -6.80
C ALA A 94 -7.38 -2.18 -7.87
N GLY A 95 -8.38 -1.30 -7.79
CA GLY A 95 -8.53 -0.18 -8.72
C GLY A 95 -7.40 0.85 -8.64
N VAL A 96 -6.93 1.17 -7.44
CA VAL A 96 -5.88 2.17 -7.23
C VAL A 96 -4.49 1.64 -7.56
N LEU A 97 -4.21 0.39 -7.21
CA LEU A 97 -2.92 -0.26 -7.46
C LEU A 97 -2.82 -0.88 -8.87
N GLY A 98 -3.93 -0.93 -9.61
CA GLY A 98 -3.99 -1.56 -10.94
C GLY A 98 -3.77 -3.07 -10.88
N MET A 99 -4.17 -3.72 -9.79
CA MET A 99 -3.99 -5.16 -9.55
C MET A 99 -5.33 -5.89 -9.64
N SER A 100 -5.29 -7.21 -9.88
CA SER A 100 -6.49 -8.05 -9.79
C SER A 100 -6.84 -8.30 -8.32
N GLU A 101 -8.13 -8.25 -7.98
CA GLU A 101 -8.64 -8.52 -6.62
C GLU A 101 -8.17 -9.87 -6.07
N GLY A 102 -8.01 -10.89 -6.92
CA GLY A 102 -7.56 -12.23 -6.50
C GLY A 102 -6.10 -12.31 -6.03
N ILE A 103 -5.32 -11.23 -6.17
CA ILE A 103 -3.94 -11.13 -5.66
C ILE A 103 -3.92 -10.53 -4.25
N LEU A 104 -4.97 -9.78 -3.88
CA LEU A 104 -5.05 -9.05 -2.63
C LEU A 104 -5.72 -9.92 -1.55
N THR A 105 -5.22 -9.83 -0.32
CA THR A 105 -5.73 -10.57 0.85
C THR A 105 -5.90 -9.62 2.03
N ALA A 106 -6.57 -10.07 3.10
CA ALA A 106 -6.67 -9.28 4.34
C ALA A 106 -5.29 -8.90 4.92
N ASN A 107 -4.26 -9.71 4.70
CA ASN A 107 -2.91 -9.47 5.18
C ASN A 107 -2.04 -8.67 4.18
N SER A 108 -2.64 -8.16 3.09
CA SER A 108 -1.95 -7.31 2.13
C SER A 108 -1.60 -5.95 2.73
N ASN A 109 -0.36 -5.52 2.50
CA ASN A 109 0.14 -4.22 2.94
C ASN A 109 0.20 -3.23 1.78
N PHE A 110 -0.56 -2.13 1.86
CA PHE A 110 -0.74 -1.15 0.78
C PHE A 110 0.60 -0.59 0.27
N LEU A 111 1.49 -0.21 1.19
CA LEU A 111 2.77 0.42 0.87
C LEU A 111 3.76 -0.60 0.26
N ARG A 112 3.68 -1.87 0.69
CA ARG A 112 4.49 -2.95 0.11
C ARG A 112 4.03 -3.35 -1.29
N LEU A 113 2.74 -3.20 -1.58
CA LEU A 113 2.18 -3.44 -2.91
C LEU A 113 2.45 -2.29 -3.90
N GLY A 114 3.28 -1.31 -3.52
CA GLY A 114 3.61 -0.17 -4.38
C GLY A 114 2.66 1.01 -4.24
N GLY A 115 1.82 1.04 -3.19
CA GLY A 115 1.04 2.21 -2.83
C GLY A 115 1.95 3.36 -2.42
N ASP A 116 1.88 4.45 -3.16
CA ASP A 116 2.56 5.72 -2.85
C ASP A 116 1.57 6.77 -2.32
N SER A 117 2.04 8.00 -2.09
CA SER A 117 1.19 9.09 -1.61
C SER A 117 0.05 9.43 -2.56
N LEU A 118 0.24 9.30 -3.88
CA LEU A 118 -0.79 9.56 -4.88
C LEU A 118 -1.85 8.46 -4.87
N ALA A 119 -1.43 7.21 -4.73
CA ALA A 119 -2.28 6.06 -4.55
C ALA A 119 -3.12 6.20 -3.27
N VAL A 120 -2.52 6.61 -2.14
CA VAL A 120 -3.28 6.85 -0.90
C VAL A 120 -4.32 7.96 -1.06
N ILE A 121 -3.98 9.07 -1.72
CA ILE A 121 -4.94 10.17 -1.99
C ILE A 121 -6.11 9.66 -2.83
N SER A 122 -5.82 8.84 -3.83
CA SER A 122 -6.83 8.26 -4.72
C SER A 122 -7.73 7.27 -3.97
N LEU A 123 -7.15 6.45 -3.09
CA LEU A 123 -7.86 5.53 -2.22
C LEU A 123 -8.81 6.26 -1.26
N VAL A 124 -8.32 7.29 -0.56
CA VAL A 124 -9.12 8.11 0.35
C VAL A 124 -10.29 8.78 -0.40
N SER A 125 -10.04 9.28 -1.60
CA SER A 125 -11.09 9.87 -2.44
C SER A 125 -12.14 8.84 -2.87
N ALA A 126 -11.74 7.64 -3.26
CA ALA A 126 -12.64 6.55 -3.61
C ALA A 126 -13.49 6.10 -2.40
N ALA A 127 -12.86 5.88 -1.25
CA ALA A 127 -13.55 5.51 -0.01
C ALA A 127 -14.58 6.57 0.39
N ARG A 128 -14.22 7.86 0.30
CA ARG A 128 -15.11 8.97 0.63
C ARG A 128 -16.34 9.05 -0.28
N LYS A 129 -16.20 8.71 -1.57
CA LYS A 129 -17.33 8.67 -2.52
C LYS A 129 -18.34 7.57 -2.15
N SER A 130 -17.87 6.48 -1.57
CA SER A 130 -18.72 5.38 -1.08
C SER A 130 -19.19 5.58 0.37
N GLY A 131 -19.01 6.76 0.94
CA GLY A 131 -19.50 7.10 2.27
C GLY A 131 -18.58 6.73 3.43
N LEU A 132 -17.39 6.18 3.16
CA LEU A 132 -16.40 5.84 4.18
C LEU A 132 -15.47 7.01 4.46
N ALA A 133 -15.34 7.41 5.73
CA ALA A 133 -14.34 8.39 6.14
C ALA A 133 -13.01 7.69 6.45
N LEU A 134 -12.15 7.59 5.44
CA LEU A 134 -10.77 7.12 5.57
C LEU A 134 -9.81 8.33 5.58
N GLU A 135 -8.95 8.44 6.59
CA GLU A 135 -7.92 9.48 6.64
C GLU A 135 -6.64 9.03 5.96
N PHE A 136 -5.97 9.97 5.28
CA PHE A 136 -4.66 9.74 4.66
C PHE A 136 -3.65 9.18 5.68
N THR A 137 -3.62 9.72 6.89
CA THR A 137 -2.69 9.32 7.96
C THR A 137 -2.92 7.89 8.45
N GLN A 138 -4.16 7.39 8.38
CA GLN A 138 -4.50 6.03 8.80
C GLN A 138 -3.86 5.00 7.87
N VAL A 139 -3.87 5.23 6.56
CA VAL A 139 -3.30 4.30 5.57
C VAL A 139 -1.77 4.14 5.74
N PHE A 140 -1.07 5.18 6.18
CA PHE A 140 0.38 5.08 6.45
C PHE A 140 0.71 4.44 7.80
N LYS A 141 -0.13 4.66 8.82
CA LYS A 141 0.08 4.08 10.16
C LYS A 141 -0.34 2.62 10.22
N ILE A 142 -1.40 2.27 9.50
CA ILE A 142 -2.01 0.95 9.46
C ILE A 142 -2.11 0.53 7.99
N PRO A 143 -0.98 0.16 7.38
CA PRO A 143 -0.93 -0.14 5.95
C PRO A 143 -1.47 -1.53 5.61
N VAL A 144 -1.80 -2.37 6.61
CA VAL A 144 -2.37 -3.72 6.41
C VAL A 144 -3.88 -3.62 6.27
N LEU A 145 -4.44 -4.26 5.25
CA LEU A 145 -5.87 -4.14 4.92
C LEU A 145 -6.79 -4.59 6.06
N GLY A 146 -6.51 -5.75 6.65
CA GLY A 146 -7.31 -6.34 7.74
C GLY A 146 -7.34 -5.42 8.95
N ASP A 147 -6.18 -4.93 9.38
CA ASP A 147 -6.05 -3.97 10.48
C ASP A 147 -6.73 -2.64 10.16
N LEU A 148 -6.66 -2.18 8.90
CA LEU A 148 -7.30 -0.94 8.47
C LEU A 148 -8.84 -1.05 8.51
N CYS A 149 -9.38 -2.23 8.20
CA CYS A 149 -10.82 -2.48 8.24
C CYS A 149 -11.36 -2.63 9.67
N GLN A 150 -10.52 -2.94 10.66
CA GLN A 150 -10.92 -2.97 12.07
C GLN A 150 -11.10 -1.57 12.67
N LEU A 151 -10.59 -0.52 12.01
CA LEU A 151 -10.81 0.84 12.47
C LEU A 151 -12.30 1.20 12.37
N PRO A 152 -12.83 2.01 13.31
CA PRO A 152 -14.15 2.59 13.16
C PRO A 152 -14.11 3.63 12.03
N LEU A 153 -14.25 3.17 10.80
CA LEU A 153 -14.41 4.02 9.63
C LEU A 153 -15.78 4.68 9.76
N LEU A 154 -15.77 5.93 10.23
CA LEU A 154 -17.00 6.69 10.42
C LEU A 154 -17.71 6.75 9.06
N HIS A 155 -19.00 6.38 9.06
CA HIS A 155 -19.87 6.75 7.95
C HIS A 155 -19.82 8.27 7.87
N SER A 156 -19.29 8.79 6.76
CA SER A 156 -19.13 10.22 6.54
C SER A 156 -20.50 10.87 6.64
N LYS A 157 -20.85 11.39 7.83
CA LYS A 157 -21.94 12.34 7.95
C LYS A 157 -21.54 13.49 7.05
N LYS A 158 -22.23 13.59 5.92
CA LYS A 158 -22.14 14.69 4.97
C LYS A 158 -22.52 15.98 5.71
N SER A 159 -21.60 16.55 6.48
CA SER A 159 -21.67 17.96 6.85
C SER A 159 -21.29 18.71 5.59
N MET A 160 -22.28 18.88 4.71
CA MET A 160 -22.24 19.96 3.74
C MET A 160 -22.21 21.22 4.58
N ILE A 161 -21.01 21.77 4.78
CA ILE A 161 -20.92 23.19 5.06
C ILE A 161 -21.29 23.85 3.73
N THR A 162 -22.58 24.06 3.51
CA THR A 162 -23.07 25.05 2.55
C THR A 162 -22.66 26.38 3.12
N THR A 163 -21.44 26.83 2.84
CA THR A 163 -21.08 28.23 3.00
C THR A 163 -21.51 28.93 1.73
N GLN A 164 -22.31 29.98 1.85
CA GLN A 164 -22.60 30.83 0.70
C GLN A 164 -21.34 31.62 0.31
N PRO A 165 -21.18 32.02 -0.97
CA PRO A 165 -20.07 32.88 -1.36
C PRO A 165 -20.04 34.14 -0.47
N MET A 166 -18.88 34.44 0.13
CA MET A 166 -18.59 35.62 0.97
C MET A 166 -19.09 35.63 2.43
N GLU A 167 -19.59 34.51 2.98
CA GLU A 167 -20.08 34.46 4.37
C GLU A 167 -18.98 34.68 5.45
N LEU A 168 -17.73 34.40 5.13
CA LEU A 168 -16.56 34.57 6.03
C LEU A 168 -16.02 36.00 6.13
N LEU A 169 -16.53 36.93 5.34
CA LEU A 169 -16.04 38.32 5.30
C LEU A 169 -16.91 39.31 6.09
N ASN A 170 -18.07 38.89 6.62
CA ASN A 170 -18.97 39.75 7.38
C ASN A 170 -18.66 39.83 8.89
N GLY A 171 -17.48 39.39 9.31
CA GLY A 171 -16.98 39.52 10.68
C GLY A 171 -16.61 40.96 11.03
N ALA A 172 -17.59 41.74 11.48
CA ALA A 172 -17.48 42.87 12.41
C ALA A 172 -16.30 43.85 12.21
N TYR A 173 -16.44 44.80 11.28
CA TYR A 173 -15.75 46.09 11.39
C TYR A 173 -16.57 46.97 12.34
N VAL A 174 -16.37 46.82 13.65
CA VAL A 174 -16.87 47.77 14.64
C VAL A 174 -16.08 49.06 14.46
N ALA A 175 -16.75 50.09 13.95
CA ALA A 175 -16.21 51.45 13.87
C ALA A 175 -15.92 51.96 15.29
N LEU A 176 -14.66 52.34 15.52
CA LEU A 176 -14.25 53.35 16.50
C LEU A 176 -13.36 54.36 15.79
#